data_AF-A0A6N1CA97-F1
#
_entry.id   AF-A0A6N1CA97-F1
#
_cell.length_a   1.000
_cell.length_b   1.000
_cell.length_c   1.000
_cell.angle_alpha   90.00
_cell.angle_beta   90.00
_cell.angle_gamma   90.00
#
_symmetry.space_group_name_H-M   'P 1'
#
loop_
_entity.id
_entity.type
_entity.pdbx_description
1 polymer ?
#
loop_
_entity_poly.entity_id
_entity_poly.type
_entity_poly.pdbx_seq_one_letter_code
_entity_poly.pdbx_strand_id
1 'polypeptide(L)'
;MSENPIDRFESIHAIIKSLVVGMPLRGRVIGGGSRLVEDLSIDSMSLVELVLELNNAFGIELSEAEVEEWRTMQDVVDSVRRHMESSP
;
A
#
# COMPACT_ATOMS: atom_id res chain seq x y z
N MET A 1 -18.81 -14.79 4.66
CA MET A 1 -17.98 -14.59 3.46
C MET A 1 -16.56 -14.66 3.97
N SER A 2 -15.89 -15.80 3.75
CA SER A 2 -14.56 -16.04 4.31
C SER A 2 -13.56 -15.22 3.51
N GLU A 3 -12.99 -14.17 4.12
CA GLU A 3 -11.92 -13.40 3.50
C GLU A 3 -10.75 -14.34 3.17
N ASN A 4 -10.48 -14.53 1.88
CA ASN A 4 -9.40 -15.38 1.44
C ASN A 4 -8.08 -14.60 1.60
N PRO A 5 -7.00 -15.18 2.14
CA PRO A 5 -5.71 -14.51 2.21
C PRO A 5 -5.19 -14.00 0.86
N ILE A 6 -5.64 -14.58 -0.27
CA ILE A 6 -5.34 -14.09 -1.62
C ILE A 6 -6.01 -12.73 -1.89
N ASP A 7 -7.24 -12.50 -1.42
CA ASP A 7 -7.99 -11.26 -1.64
C ASP A 7 -7.32 -10.06 -0.95
N ARG A 8 -6.66 -10.27 0.19
CA ARG A 8 -6.02 -9.19 0.95
C ARG A 8 -4.85 -8.55 0.23
N PHE A 9 -4.03 -9.32 -0.47
CA PHE A 9 -2.92 -8.77 -1.26
C PHE A 9 -3.41 -8.04 -2.51
N GLU A 10 -4.46 -8.57 -3.16
CA GLU A 10 -5.12 -7.86 -4.25
C GLU A 10 -5.70 -6.52 -3.77
N SER A 11 -6.26 -6.48 -2.56
CA SER A 11 -6.78 -5.25 -1.96
C SER A 11 -5.70 -4.19 -1.70
N ILE A 12 -4.50 -4.56 -1.20
CA ILE A 12 -3.39 -3.60 -1.04
C ILE A 12 -3.01 -3.00 -2.40
N HIS A 13 -2.85 -3.86 -3.42
CA HIS A 13 -2.53 -3.40 -4.77
C HIS A 13 -3.65 -2.56 -5.37
N ALA A 14 -4.92 -2.86 -5.08
CA ALA A 14 -6.07 -2.10 -5.56
C ALA A 14 -6.12 -0.71 -4.92
N ILE A 15 -5.89 -0.58 -3.61
CA ILE A 15 -5.83 0.70 -2.89
C ILE A 15 -4.72 1.59 -3.48
N ILE A 16 -3.50 1.04 -3.63
CA ILE A 16 -2.38 1.78 -4.21
C ILE A 16 -2.69 2.19 -5.66
N LYS A 17 -3.25 1.28 -6.48
CA LYS A 17 -3.64 1.59 -7.86
C LYS A 17 -4.72 2.68 -7.92
N SER A 18 -5.67 2.69 -6.99
CA SER A 18 -6.76 3.67 -6.91
C SER A 18 -6.24 5.08 -6.65
N LEU A 19 -5.19 5.22 -5.86
CA LEU A 19 -4.57 6.52 -5.58
C LEU A 19 -3.72 7.04 -6.76
N VAL A 20 -3.20 6.13 -7.59
CA VAL A 20 -2.37 6.45 -8.78
C VAL A 20 -3.24 6.77 -10.02
N VAL A 21 -4.57 6.78 -9.91
CA VAL A 21 -5.56 6.85 -11.03
C VAL A 21 -5.43 8.08 -11.96
N GLY A 22 -4.62 9.08 -11.63
CA GLY A 22 -4.37 10.24 -12.50
C GLY A 22 -3.49 9.99 -13.73
N MET A 23 -2.77 8.87 -13.83
CA MET A 23 -1.87 8.61 -14.97
C MET A 23 -2.28 7.40 -15.80
N PRO A 24 -2.15 7.47 -17.14
CA PRO A 24 -2.26 6.29 -17.97
C PRO A 24 -1.07 5.38 -17.64
N LEU A 25 -1.31 4.33 -16.86
CA LEU A 25 -0.41 3.20 -16.64
C LEU A 25 -0.21 2.46 -17.97
N ARG A 26 0.44 3.10 -18.95
CA ARG A 26 0.77 2.53 -20.25
C ARG A 26 1.85 1.47 -20.03
N GLY A 27 1.43 0.25 -19.73
CA GLY A 27 2.26 -0.96 -19.76
C GLY A 27 3.35 -1.05 -18.70
N ARG A 28 3.38 -0.20 -17.66
CA ARG A 28 4.26 -0.42 -16.51
C ARG A 28 3.67 -1.48 -15.60
N VAL A 29 4.42 -2.57 -15.43
CA VAL A 29 4.16 -3.56 -14.39
C VAL A 29 4.51 -2.90 -13.06
N ILE A 30 3.49 -2.58 -12.26
CA ILE A 30 3.70 -2.21 -10.85
C ILE A 30 4.07 -3.51 -10.12
N GLY A 31 5.30 -3.58 -9.62
CA GLY A 31 5.83 -4.72 -8.86
C GLY A 31 6.32 -4.26 -7.50
N GLY A 32 6.68 -5.20 -6.62
CA GLY A 32 7.14 -4.88 -5.27
C GLY A 32 8.31 -3.89 -5.24
N GLY A 33 9.21 -3.94 -6.23
CA GLY A 33 10.33 -2.99 -6.34
C GLY A 33 9.99 -1.60 -6.89
N SER A 34 8.73 -1.30 -7.23
CA SER A 34 8.33 0.02 -7.72
C SER A 34 8.47 1.06 -6.61
N ARG A 35 9.20 2.15 -6.88
CA ARG A 35 9.45 3.24 -5.93
C ARG A 35 8.22 4.12 -5.80
N LEU A 36 7.80 4.43 -4.58
CA LEU A 36 6.56 5.17 -4.31
C LEU A 36 6.59 6.56 -4.96
N VAL A 37 7.66 7.33 -4.75
CA VAL A 37 7.79 8.70 -5.28
C VAL A 37 8.17 8.69 -6.76
N GLU A 38 9.17 7.92 -7.13
CA GLU A 38 9.78 8.04 -8.47
C GLU A 38 9.04 7.27 -9.56
N ASP A 39 8.43 6.13 -9.22
CA ASP A 39 7.77 5.27 -10.19
C ASP A 39 6.24 5.35 -10.11
N LEU A 40 5.68 5.57 -8.91
CA LEU A 40 4.25 5.72 -8.68
C LEU A 40 3.80 7.18 -8.46
N SER A 41 4.74 8.13 -8.37
CA SER A 41 4.45 9.56 -8.18
C SER A 41 3.58 9.85 -6.95
N ILE A 42 3.74 9.04 -5.89
CA ILE A 42 3.10 9.26 -4.60
C ILE A 42 3.84 10.40 -3.90
N ASP A 43 3.13 11.52 -3.71
CA ASP A 43 3.57 12.66 -2.91
C ASP A 43 3.12 12.51 -1.44
N SER A 44 3.49 13.46 -0.58
CA SER A 44 3.15 13.44 0.85
C SER A 44 1.64 13.42 1.14
N MET A 45 0.81 14.07 0.31
CA MET A 45 -0.66 14.04 0.51
C MET A 45 -1.21 12.66 0.16
N SER A 46 -0.81 12.13 -1.00
CA SER A 46 -1.19 10.80 -1.45
C SER A 46 -0.74 9.70 -0.47
N LEU A 47 0.40 9.90 0.19
CA LEU A 47 0.91 9.01 1.22
C LEU A 47 0.01 8.98 2.46
N VAL A 48 -0.46 10.14 2.92
CA VAL A 48 -1.41 10.23 4.06
C VAL A 48 -2.72 9.53 3.74
N GLU A 49 -3.26 9.71 2.53
CA GLU A 49 -4.46 9.00 2.08
C GLU A 49 -4.23 7.48 2.01
N LEU A 50 -3.08 7.04 1.46
CA LEU A 50 -2.72 5.63 1.41
C LEU A 50 -2.70 5.00 2.81
N VAL A 51 -2.07 5.65 3.77
CA VAL A 51 -1.99 5.15 5.15
C VAL A 51 -3.38 5.06 5.79
N LEU A 52 -4.23 6.08 5.59
CA LEU A 52 -5.58 6.08 6.14
C LEU A 52 -6.44 4.95 5.56
N GLU A 53 -6.38 4.75 4.24
CA GLU A 53 -7.10 3.67 3.55
C GLU A 53 -6.62 2.29 3.99
N LEU A 54 -5.30 2.09 4.14
CA LEU A 54 -4.73 0.84 4.63
C LEU A 54 -5.14 0.55 6.09
N ASN A 55 -5.03 1.55 6.97
CA ASN A 55 -5.44 1.42 8.37
C ASN A 55 -6.93 1.04 8.47
N ASN A 56 -7.80 1.70 7.71
CA ASN A 56 -9.22 1.42 7.69
C ASN A 56 -9.56 0.05 7.05
N ALA A 57 -8.93 -0.29 5.92
CA ALA A 57 -9.21 -1.52 5.19
C ALA A 57 -8.76 -2.78 5.94
N PHE A 58 -7.65 -2.71 6.67
CA PHE A 58 -7.07 -3.85 7.37
C PHE A 58 -7.24 -3.81 8.89
N GLY A 59 -7.81 -2.72 9.44
CA GLY A 59 -7.96 -2.54 10.88
C GLY A 59 -6.62 -2.46 11.61
N ILE A 60 -5.62 -1.84 10.99
CA ILE A 60 -4.26 -1.67 11.51
C ILE A 60 -3.97 -0.21 11.84
N GLU A 61 -2.87 0.05 12.56
CA GLU A 61 -2.41 1.40 12.88
C GLU A 61 -0.93 1.53 12.52
N LEU A 62 -0.65 2.01 11.31
CA LEU A 62 0.70 2.30 10.85
C LEU A 62 1.25 3.59 11.48
N SER A 63 2.46 3.52 12.03
CA SER A 63 3.11 4.68 12.66
C SER A 63 3.81 5.57 11.63
N GLU A 64 3.91 6.87 11.91
CA GLU A 64 4.63 7.82 11.04
C GLU A 64 6.08 7.37 10.76
N ALA A 65 6.79 6.89 11.78
CA ALA A 65 8.15 6.35 11.63
C ALA A 65 8.24 5.14 10.68
N GLU A 66 7.19 4.32 10.58
CA GLU A 66 7.17 3.19 9.64
C GLU A 66 6.88 3.66 8.21
N VAL A 67 6.00 4.64 8.09
CA VAL A 67 5.61 5.24 6.80
C VAL A 67 6.77 6.03 6.20
N GLU A 68 7.55 6.75 7.01
CA GLU A 68 8.75 7.48 6.58
C GLU A 68 9.84 6.57 5.99
N GLU A 69 9.89 5.31 6.43
CA GLU A 69 10.84 4.31 5.93
C GLU A 69 10.40 3.70 4.58
N TRP A 70 9.16 3.91 4.15
CA TRP A 70 8.68 3.35 2.90
C TRP A 70 9.38 3.96 1.68
N ARG A 71 9.99 3.11 0.86
CA ARG A 71 10.62 3.50 -0.41
C ARG A 71 9.94 2.86 -1.61
N THR A 72 9.46 1.65 -1.44
CA THR A 72 8.93 0.78 -2.48
C THR A 72 7.54 0.25 -2.14
N MET A 73 6.86 -0.27 -3.14
CA MET A 73 5.57 -0.93 -2.95
C MET A 73 5.67 -2.14 -2.01
N GLN A 74 6.79 -2.86 -2.03
CA GLN A 74 7.03 -3.98 -1.13
C GLN A 74 7.07 -3.54 0.34
N ASP A 75 7.65 -2.37 0.64
CA ASP A 75 7.72 -1.86 2.02
C ASP A 75 6.32 -1.64 2.61
N VAL A 76 5.40 -1.14 1.79
CA VAL A 76 3.98 -0.96 2.17
C VAL A 76 3.33 -2.31 2.47
N VAL A 77 3.48 -3.27 1.54
CA VAL A 77 2.91 -4.62 1.68
C VAL A 77 3.47 -5.31 2.94
N ASP A 78 4.77 -5.21 3.17
CA ASP A 78 5.44 -5.82 4.32
C ASP A 78 5.01 -5.18 5.63
N SER A 79 4.87 -3.84 5.69
CA SER A 79 4.35 -3.15 6.88
C SER A 79 2.93 -3.58 7.22
N VAL A 80 2.03 -3.63 6.24
CA VAL A 80 0.65 -4.10 6.44
C VAL A 80 0.66 -5.54 6.92
N ARG A 81 1.39 -6.42 6.25
CA ARG A 81 1.50 -7.84 6.60
C ARG A 81 1.99 -8.04 8.03
N ARG A 82 3.03 -7.32 8.47
CA ARG A 82 3.55 -7.42 9.85
C ARG A 82 2.48 -7.13 10.90
N HIS A 83 1.63 -6.14 10.66
CA HIS A 83 0.53 -5.80 11.56
C HIS A 83 -0.55 -6.88 11.56
N MET A 84 -0.88 -7.43 10.39
CA MET A 84 -1.85 -8.51 10.27
C MET A 84 -1.40 -9.82 10.91
N GLU A 85 -0.10 -10.13 10.86
CA GLU A 85 0.48 -11.34 11.47
C GLU A 85 0.72 -11.17 12.98
N SER A 86 0.83 -9.92 13.46
CA SER A 86 1.03 -9.61 14.89
C SER A 86 -0.29 -9.49 15.67
N SER A 87 -1.43 -9.51 14.99
CA SER A 87 -2.76 -9.51 15.61
C SER A 87 -3.26 -10.97 15.75
N PRO A 88 -3.31 -11.55 16.96
CA PRO A 88 -3.70 -12.94 17.21
C PRO A 88 -5.19 -13.23 16.99
#